data_AF-A0A5J9USP9-F1
#
_entry.id   AF-A0A5J9USP9-F1
#
_cell.length_a   1.000
_cell.length_b   1.000
_cell.length_c   1.000
_cell.angle_alpha   90.00
_cell.angle_beta   90.00
_cell.angle_gamma   90.00
#
_symmetry.space_group_name_H-M   'P 1'
#
loop_
_entity.id
_entity.type
_entity.pdbx_description
1 polymer ?
#
loop_
_entity_poly.entity_id
_entity_poly.type
_entity_poly.pdbx_seq_one_letter_code
_entity_poly.pdbx_strand_id
1 'polypeptide(L)'
;MPPQPPPRILAGGEHHPPPTSDSSPEHPFLSAHLLLPSPSPTPTDLSSPHLPLALAFSFLTQPSPLPRSLLVTLHAAGARFPAFYPAFASALLSLPFPLLLPHSRTRILLAVAELARAAAPGFAPLVVSLLRRVPFRGDARLLELLAEHAAFLADEEPQLLASAVFAFLRLLAKNRLAPFPSSVECKDCEECNNAKNLVECREKLVSFCIAVLRDHFKVCALMGRDLVRSLHDLMLVPEFQALWNGTMRDRAAEICRVGTPGWCTAVTISPEMETQLLFMMISVKWGDQKRYQLWFARKHLIVPGGEERIPDIIHFICCGYHPTNEIMQSGVIARWAVIGWLLTSCNKAYVQANAKLALFYDWLFFEESMDSVMNIEPAMLLMVNSVSQYTEITNMLLEFLFLLIENYDVRRNEAIAQCVRMAFGVLVKKGVVPSLEPLIGCEKLSPLLRQKLVSFLSSTCPGTAEEACGKTIDEVSEGKELKRGVCSR
;
A
#
# COMPACT_ATOMS: atom_id res chain seq x y z
N MET A 1 10.46 -14.76 33.65
CA MET A 1 9.12 -15.36 33.48
C MET A 1 8.65 -15.05 32.07
N PRO A 2 8.21 -16.05 31.28
CA PRO A 2 7.64 -15.79 29.96
C PRO A 2 6.28 -15.09 30.11
N PRO A 3 5.87 -14.23 29.17
CA PRO A 3 4.57 -13.57 29.21
C PRO A 3 3.46 -14.62 29.07
N GLN A 4 2.44 -14.54 29.92
CA GLN A 4 1.26 -15.39 29.81
C GLN A 4 0.50 -15.07 28.50
N PRO A 5 0.00 -16.08 27.78
CA PRO A 5 -0.87 -15.85 26.64
C PRO A 5 -2.19 -15.20 27.10
N PRO A 6 -2.80 -14.32 26.28
CA PRO A 6 -4.06 -13.69 26.62
C PRO A 6 -5.20 -14.73 26.76
N PRO A 7 -6.24 -14.41 27.55
CA PRO A 7 -7.32 -15.34 27.81
C PRO A 7 -8.02 -15.71 26.50
N ARG A 8 -8.12 -17.02 26.23
CA ARG A 8 -8.93 -17.55 25.13
C ARG A 8 -10.37 -17.06 25.31
N ILE A 9 -10.79 -16.12 24.47
CA ILE A 9 -12.20 -15.76 24.29
C ILE A 9 -12.85 -16.97 23.61
N LEU A 10 -13.24 -17.96 24.41
CA LEU A 10 -14.18 -19.07 24.17
C LEU A 10 -13.95 -20.14 25.26
N ALA A 11 -14.06 -19.74 26.53
CA ALA A 11 -14.40 -20.64 27.62
C ALA A 11 -15.64 -20.05 28.29
N GLY A 12 -16.78 -20.70 28.09
CA GLY A 12 -18.00 -20.39 28.83
C GLY A 12 -17.75 -20.47 30.33
N GLY A 13 -18.52 -19.68 31.08
CA GLY A 13 -18.35 -19.46 32.51
C GLY A 13 -18.32 -20.71 33.37
N GLU A 14 -17.77 -20.54 34.57
CA GLU A 14 -17.71 -21.52 35.65
C GLU A 14 -19.11 -21.99 36.06
N HIS A 15 -19.57 -23.10 35.47
CA HIS A 15 -20.55 -23.99 36.07
C HIS A 15 -20.31 -25.40 35.51
N HIS A 16 -19.57 -26.23 36.25
CA HIS A 16 -19.60 -27.67 36.03
C HIS A 16 -20.87 -28.24 36.68
N PRO A 17 -21.80 -28.86 35.94
CA PRO A 17 -22.81 -29.70 36.56
C PRO A 17 -22.20 -31.07 36.91
N PRO A 18 -22.75 -31.80 37.91
CA PRO A 18 -22.20 -33.08 38.36
C PRO A 18 -22.43 -34.19 37.31
N PRO A 19 -21.67 -35.30 37.37
CA PRO A 19 -21.67 -36.31 36.33
C PRO A 19 -22.87 -37.23 36.51
N THR A 20 -23.92 -37.05 35.72
CA THR A 20 -24.97 -38.08 35.58
C THR A 20 -25.58 -38.10 34.19
N SER A 21 -25.66 -39.30 33.63
CA SER A 21 -26.36 -39.80 32.44
C SER A 21 -25.59 -39.80 31.11
N ASP A 22 -25.30 -41.02 30.64
CA ASP A 22 -24.62 -41.42 29.39
C ASP A 22 -25.45 -41.12 28.11
N SER A 23 -26.13 -39.97 28.02
CA SER A 23 -26.96 -39.68 26.84
C SER A 23 -27.11 -38.20 26.46
N SER A 24 -26.23 -37.30 26.92
CA SER A 24 -26.23 -35.90 26.44
C SER A 24 -25.22 -35.68 25.29
N PRO A 25 -25.62 -35.07 24.15
CA PRO A 25 -24.73 -34.78 23.04
C PRO A 25 -23.93 -33.49 23.32
N GLU A 26 -23.03 -33.53 24.29
CA GLU A 26 -22.30 -32.34 24.75
C GLU A 26 -20.79 -32.48 24.54
N HIS A 27 -20.31 -32.01 23.39
CA HIS A 27 -19.25 -31.00 23.21
C HIS A 27 -18.69 -31.09 21.78
N PRO A 28 -18.64 -30.00 20.98
CA PRO A 28 -18.01 -30.03 19.66
C PRO A 28 -16.51 -30.38 19.69
N PHE A 29 -15.87 -30.30 20.86
CA PHE A 29 -14.48 -30.71 21.08
C PHE A 29 -14.30 -32.22 21.30
N LEU A 30 -15.28 -32.93 21.86
CA LEU A 30 -15.16 -34.38 22.09
C LEU A 30 -15.29 -35.18 20.79
N SER A 31 -16.13 -34.74 19.85
CA SER A 31 -16.28 -35.39 18.54
C SER A 31 -15.12 -35.08 17.58
N ALA A 32 -14.34 -34.03 17.83
CA ALA A 32 -13.20 -33.66 17.00
C ALA A 32 -12.05 -34.68 17.05
N HIS A 33 -11.89 -35.38 18.18
CA HIS A 33 -10.91 -36.46 18.34
C HIS A 33 -11.20 -37.67 17.46
N LEU A 34 -12.47 -37.87 17.04
CA LEU A 34 -12.88 -38.96 16.15
C LEU A 34 -12.65 -38.65 14.67
N LEU A 35 -12.46 -37.37 14.31
CA LEU A 35 -12.28 -36.92 12.93
C LEU A 35 -10.82 -36.81 12.49
N LEU A 36 -9.88 -36.81 13.44
CA LEU A 36 -8.45 -36.59 13.19
C LEU A 36 -7.62 -37.76 13.75
N PRO A 37 -6.69 -38.34 12.98
CA PRO A 37 -5.90 -39.49 13.40
C PRO A 37 -5.18 -39.23 14.73
N SER A 38 -5.13 -40.23 15.63
CA SER A 38 -4.47 -40.17 16.95
C SER A 38 -3.04 -39.61 16.86
N PRO A 39 -2.59 -38.77 17.82
CA PRO A 39 -1.25 -38.23 17.73
C PRO A 39 -0.29 -39.42 17.90
N SER A 40 0.62 -39.62 16.96
CA SER A 40 1.80 -40.45 17.25
C SER A 40 2.51 -39.83 18.47
N PRO A 41 3.21 -40.63 19.28
CA PRO A 41 3.86 -40.16 20.52
C PRO A 41 4.99 -39.12 20.29
N THR A 42 5.26 -38.76 19.04
CA THR A 42 6.16 -37.69 18.62
C THR A 42 5.38 -36.38 18.40
N PRO A 43 5.60 -35.32 19.20
CA PRO A 43 4.89 -34.04 19.12
C PRO A 43 5.17 -33.23 17.83
N THR A 44 5.83 -33.84 16.84
CA THR A 44 6.26 -33.23 15.57
C THR A 44 5.48 -33.70 14.35
N ASP A 45 4.53 -34.65 14.47
CA ASP A 45 3.86 -35.22 13.31
C ASP A 45 2.65 -34.41 12.82
N LEU A 46 2.93 -33.22 12.30
CA LEU A 46 2.44 -32.86 10.97
C LEU A 46 3.52 -33.28 9.95
N SER A 47 3.98 -34.55 9.97
CA SER A 47 4.93 -35.03 8.95
C SER A 47 4.31 -35.10 7.56
N SER A 48 2.98 -35.01 7.48
CA SER A 48 2.23 -34.98 6.24
C SER A 48 1.76 -33.55 5.93
N PRO A 49 2.36 -32.83 4.96
CA PRO A 49 1.82 -31.56 4.44
C PRO A 49 0.42 -31.74 3.82
N HIS A 50 -0.03 -32.99 3.66
CA HIS A 50 -1.29 -33.33 3.02
C HIS A 50 -2.52 -32.92 3.82
N LEU A 51 -2.50 -32.89 5.17
CA LEU A 51 -3.70 -32.52 5.93
C LEU A 51 -4.11 -31.04 5.74
N PRO A 52 -3.22 -30.04 5.92
CA PRO A 52 -3.54 -28.65 5.60
C PRO A 52 -3.94 -28.44 4.15
N LEU A 53 -3.26 -29.10 3.20
CA LEU A 53 -3.57 -29.02 1.77
C LEU A 53 -4.94 -29.63 1.43
N ALA A 54 -5.26 -30.81 1.98
CA ALA A 54 -6.52 -31.49 1.76
C ALA A 54 -7.69 -30.72 2.37
N LEU A 55 -7.50 -30.14 3.55
CA LEU A 55 -8.51 -29.28 4.17
C LEU A 55 -8.67 -27.97 3.39
N ALA A 56 -7.58 -27.35 2.93
CA ALA A 56 -7.67 -26.17 2.05
C ALA A 56 -8.44 -26.50 0.77
N PHE A 57 -8.09 -27.59 0.08
CA PHE A 57 -8.79 -28.05 -1.11
C PHE A 57 -10.28 -28.29 -0.83
N SER A 58 -10.61 -29.02 0.24
CA SER A 58 -11.99 -29.30 0.63
C SER A 58 -12.75 -28.00 0.91
N PHE A 59 -12.17 -27.08 1.67
CA PHE A 59 -12.77 -25.79 2.01
C PHE A 59 -13.12 -24.98 0.75
N LEU A 60 -12.26 -25.04 -0.28
CA LEU A 60 -12.41 -24.27 -1.51
C LEU A 60 -13.33 -24.90 -2.56
N THR A 61 -13.59 -26.20 -2.47
CA THR A 61 -14.29 -26.96 -3.52
C THR A 61 -15.65 -27.51 -3.09
N GLN A 62 -15.91 -27.64 -1.78
CA GLN A 62 -17.21 -28.14 -1.31
C GLN A 62 -18.37 -27.24 -1.78
N PRO A 63 -19.52 -27.84 -2.17
CA PRO A 63 -20.73 -27.10 -2.54
C PRO A 63 -21.18 -26.15 -1.43
N SER A 64 -21.95 -25.12 -1.81
CA SER A 64 -22.61 -24.22 -0.85
C SER A 64 -23.82 -24.92 -0.20
N PRO A 65 -24.08 -24.73 1.11
CA PRO A 65 -23.30 -23.96 2.08
C PRO A 65 -22.07 -24.73 2.60
N LEU A 66 -21.10 -24.03 3.22
CA LEU A 66 -19.95 -24.69 3.85
C LEU A 66 -20.42 -25.74 4.88
N PRO A 67 -20.01 -27.01 4.75
CA PRO A 67 -20.31 -28.00 5.78
C PRO A 67 -19.72 -27.59 7.13
N ARG A 68 -20.56 -27.51 8.16
CA ARG A 68 -20.13 -27.18 9.54
C ARG A 68 -19.03 -28.12 10.05
N SER A 69 -19.04 -29.37 9.59
CA SER A 69 -17.98 -30.35 9.89
C SER A 69 -16.59 -29.88 9.45
N LEU A 70 -16.46 -29.18 8.32
CA LEU A 70 -15.16 -28.65 7.88
C LEU A 70 -14.64 -27.55 8.78
N LEU A 71 -15.52 -26.68 9.30
CA LEU A 71 -15.15 -25.66 10.28
C LEU A 71 -14.67 -26.29 11.59
N VAL A 72 -15.40 -27.29 12.08
CA VAL A 72 -15.00 -28.03 13.29
C VAL A 72 -13.64 -28.69 13.08
N THR A 73 -13.43 -29.36 11.94
CA THR A 73 -12.14 -30.00 11.63
C THR A 73 -11.00 -29.00 11.50
N LEU A 74 -11.24 -27.82 10.89
CA LEU A 74 -10.25 -26.74 10.79
C LEU A 74 -9.76 -26.31 12.19
N HIS A 75 -10.68 -25.99 13.10
CA HIS A 75 -10.32 -25.53 14.44
C HIS A 75 -9.77 -26.66 15.32
N ALA A 76 -10.28 -27.88 15.18
CA ALA A 76 -9.74 -29.05 15.84
C ALA A 76 -8.28 -29.32 15.44
N ALA A 77 -7.98 -29.26 14.14
CA ALA A 77 -6.63 -29.45 13.63
C ALA A 77 -5.71 -28.32 14.11
N GLY A 78 -6.17 -27.07 14.09
CA GLY A 78 -5.42 -25.92 14.60
C GLY A 78 -5.12 -25.99 16.10
N ALA A 79 -6.09 -26.43 16.91
CA ALA A 79 -5.91 -26.61 18.35
C ALA A 79 -4.96 -27.77 18.68
N ARG A 80 -4.94 -28.81 17.83
CA ARG A 80 -4.19 -30.04 18.04
C ARG A 80 -2.77 -29.99 17.51
N PHE A 81 -2.55 -29.28 16.41
CA PHE A 81 -1.27 -29.23 15.71
C PHE A 81 -0.81 -27.78 15.53
N PRO A 82 0.22 -27.32 16.27
CA PRO A 82 0.65 -25.92 16.25
C PRO A 82 1.04 -25.38 14.87
N ALA A 83 1.61 -26.23 14.01
CA ALA A 83 2.01 -25.86 12.65
C ALA A 83 0.87 -25.86 11.63
N PHE A 84 -0.34 -26.27 12.02
CA PHE A 84 -1.46 -26.44 11.09
C PHE A 84 -1.92 -25.12 10.47
N TYR A 85 -2.20 -24.10 11.28
CA TYR A 85 -2.70 -22.81 10.78
C TYR A 85 -1.71 -22.13 9.82
N PRO A 86 -0.40 -22.03 10.13
CA PRO A 86 0.58 -21.54 9.17
C PRO A 86 0.60 -22.32 7.86
N ALA A 87 0.56 -23.66 7.93
CA ALA A 87 0.57 -24.52 6.75
C ALA A 87 -0.71 -24.37 5.91
N PHE A 88 -1.87 -24.26 6.55
CA PHE A 88 -3.16 -24.03 5.89
C PHE A 88 -3.19 -22.66 5.22
N ALA A 89 -2.76 -21.61 5.92
CA ALA A 89 -2.65 -20.26 5.34
C ALA A 89 -1.65 -20.23 4.16
N SER A 90 -0.50 -20.89 4.30
CA SER A 90 0.49 -21.04 3.23
C SER A 90 -0.09 -21.79 2.01
N ALA A 91 -0.89 -22.83 2.23
CA ALA A 91 -1.58 -23.54 1.15
C ALA A 91 -2.49 -22.59 0.36
N LEU A 92 -3.28 -21.76 1.04
CA LEU A 92 -4.15 -20.77 0.38
C LEU A 92 -3.35 -19.67 -0.34
N LEU A 93 -2.25 -19.20 0.26
CA LEU A 93 -1.36 -18.19 -0.32
C LEU A 93 -0.68 -18.67 -1.61
N SER A 94 -0.39 -19.97 -1.71
CA SER A 94 0.28 -20.57 -2.87
C SER A 94 -0.59 -20.66 -4.12
N LEU A 95 -1.91 -20.46 -3.98
CA LEU A 95 -2.85 -20.64 -5.07
C LEU A 95 -2.71 -19.54 -6.14
N PRO A 96 -2.80 -19.90 -7.43
CA PRO A 96 -2.82 -18.93 -8.52
C PRO A 96 -4.18 -18.22 -8.55
N PHE A 97 -4.34 -17.19 -7.72
CA PHE A 97 -5.60 -16.44 -7.54
C PHE A 97 -6.30 -16.02 -8.85
N PRO A 98 -5.59 -15.54 -9.89
CA PRO A 98 -6.21 -15.20 -11.17
C PRO A 98 -6.90 -16.38 -11.87
N LEU A 99 -6.45 -17.61 -11.61
CA LEU A 99 -6.99 -18.85 -12.19
C LEU A 99 -8.08 -19.49 -11.32
N LEU A 100 -8.30 -18.99 -10.10
CA LEU A 100 -9.31 -19.56 -9.21
C LEU A 100 -10.73 -19.29 -9.71
N LEU A 101 -11.59 -20.30 -9.56
CA LEU A 101 -13.02 -20.17 -9.80
C LEU A 101 -13.65 -19.17 -8.79
N PRO A 102 -14.75 -18.50 -9.15
CA PRO A 102 -15.39 -17.50 -8.30
C PRO A 102 -15.78 -18.05 -6.93
N HIS A 103 -16.32 -19.28 -6.90
CA HIS A 103 -16.66 -19.98 -5.67
C HIS A 103 -15.45 -20.14 -4.74
N SER A 104 -14.32 -20.59 -5.27
CA SER A 104 -13.09 -20.74 -4.49
C SER A 104 -12.57 -19.41 -3.96
N ARG A 105 -12.71 -18.30 -4.70
CA ARG A 105 -12.34 -16.96 -4.20
C ARG A 105 -13.20 -16.53 -3.01
N THR A 106 -14.51 -16.76 -3.10
CA THR A 106 -15.45 -16.53 -1.98
C THR A 106 -15.10 -17.39 -0.77
N ARG A 107 -14.72 -18.65 -0.99
CA ARG A 107 -14.26 -19.57 0.07
C ARG A 107 -12.96 -19.14 0.73
N ILE A 108 -12.02 -18.54 -0.02
CA ILE A 108 -10.81 -17.97 0.59
C ILE A 108 -11.17 -16.85 1.57
N LEU A 109 -12.08 -15.95 1.20
CA LEU A 109 -12.53 -14.88 2.11
C LEU A 109 -13.17 -15.42 3.39
N LEU A 110 -13.97 -16.49 3.27
CA LEU A 110 -14.52 -17.17 4.44
C LEU A 110 -13.41 -17.79 5.29
N ALA A 111 -12.45 -18.49 4.68
CA ALA A 111 -11.32 -19.06 5.40
C ALA A 111 -10.53 -17.98 6.16
N VAL A 112 -10.30 -16.83 5.54
CA VAL A 112 -9.64 -15.68 6.17
C VAL A 112 -10.42 -15.18 7.37
N ALA A 113 -11.75 -15.07 7.25
CA ALA A 113 -12.61 -14.64 8.34
C ALA A 113 -12.56 -15.62 9.52
N GLU A 114 -12.55 -16.93 9.26
CA GLU A 114 -12.39 -17.95 10.32
C GLU A 114 -11.02 -17.87 11.00
N LEU A 115 -9.94 -17.69 10.22
CA LEU A 115 -8.59 -17.57 10.76
C LEU A 115 -8.42 -16.28 11.58
N ALA A 116 -8.96 -15.15 11.10
CA ALA A 116 -8.91 -13.87 11.80
C ALA A 116 -9.72 -13.92 13.11
N ARG A 117 -10.93 -14.50 13.11
CA ARG A 117 -11.74 -14.68 14.32
C ARG A 117 -11.05 -15.56 15.38
N ALA A 118 -10.24 -16.52 14.95
CA ALA A 118 -9.46 -17.36 15.84
C ALA A 118 -8.08 -16.76 16.21
N ALA A 119 -7.74 -15.55 15.74
CA ALA A 119 -6.39 -14.98 15.83
C ALA A 119 -5.30 -15.99 15.41
N ALA A 120 -5.60 -16.80 14.38
CA ALA A 120 -4.81 -17.96 14.02
C ALA A 120 -3.51 -17.56 13.29
N PRO A 121 -2.34 -18.13 13.63
CA PRO A 121 -1.09 -17.80 12.96
C PRO A 121 -1.17 -17.92 11.43
N GLY A 122 -0.70 -16.89 10.72
CA GLY A 122 -0.72 -16.84 9.26
C GLY A 122 -1.93 -16.13 8.64
N PHE A 123 -2.92 -15.69 9.43
CA PHE A 123 -4.05 -14.93 8.90
C PHE A 123 -3.63 -13.58 8.31
N ALA A 124 -2.73 -12.84 8.98
CA ALA A 124 -2.32 -11.51 8.56
C ALA A 124 -1.66 -11.49 7.16
N PRO A 125 -0.65 -12.33 6.85
CA PRO A 125 -0.11 -12.45 5.49
C PRO A 125 -1.17 -12.79 4.43
N LEU A 126 -2.17 -13.61 4.77
CA LEU A 126 -3.27 -13.96 3.87
C LEU A 126 -4.17 -12.76 3.59
N VAL A 127 -4.51 -11.96 4.60
CA VAL A 127 -5.25 -10.69 4.44
C VAL A 127 -4.45 -9.71 3.58
N VAL A 128 -3.16 -9.48 3.87
CA VAL A 128 -2.30 -8.60 3.03
C VAL A 128 -2.29 -9.07 1.59
N SER A 129 -2.13 -10.38 1.36
CA SER A 129 -2.17 -10.97 0.03
C SER A 129 -3.49 -10.65 -0.69
N LEU A 130 -4.63 -10.72 -0.01
CA LEU A 130 -5.93 -10.37 -0.60
C LEU A 130 -6.08 -8.86 -0.83
N LEU A 131 -5.56 -8.00 0.06
CA LEU A 131 -5.54 -6.55 -0.13
C LEU A 131 -4.72 -6.15 -1.37
N ARG A 132 -3.68 -6.90 -1.73
CA ARG A 132 -2.93 -6.69 -2.98
C ARG A 132 -3.70 -7.10 -4.25
N ARG A 133 -4.89 -7.68 -4.09
CA ARG A 133 -5.72 -8.25 -5.17
C ARG A 133 -7.11 -7.60 -5.28
N VAL A 134 -7.48 -6.69 -4.38
CA VAL A 134 -8.75 -5.94 -4.49
C VAL A 134 -8.69 -4.94 -5.67
N PRO A 135 -9.82 -4.64 -6.33
CA PRO A 135 -11.18 -5.15 -6.05
C PRO A 135 -11.48 -6.51 -6.71
N PHE A 136 -12.30 -7.32 -6.06
CA PHE A 136 -12.90 -8.54 -6.62
C PHE A 136 -14.22 -8.85 -5.91
N ARG A 137 -15.14 -9.57 -6.55
CA ARG A 137 -16.43 -9.93 -5.93
C ARG A 137 -16.22 -10.58 -4.56
N GLY A 138 -16.85 -10.03 -3.51
CA GLY A 138 -16.74 -10.48 -2.12
C GLY A 138 -15.78 -9.65 -1.26
N ASP A 139 -15.03 -8.71 -1.82
CA ASP A 139 -14.18 -7.76 -1.08
C ASP A 139 -14.95 -6.94 -0.04
N ALA A 140 -16.26 -6.78 -0.16
CA ALA A 140 -17.12 -6.25 0.90
C ALA A 140 -17.05 -7.08 2.20
N ARG A 141 -16.89 -8.41 2.12
CA ARG A 141 -16.69 -9.27 3.30
C ARG A 141 -15.34 -9.03 3.95
N LEU A 142 -14.32 -8.75 3.13
CA LEU A 142 -13.00 -8.39 3.64
C LEU A 142 -13.07 -7.05 4.40
N LEU A 143 -13.80 -6.08 3.85
CA LEU A 143 -14.09 -4.81 4.54
C LEU A 143 -14.84 -5.05 5.86
N GLU A 144 -15.90 -5.87 5.85
CA GLU A 144 -16.69 -6.17 7.05
C GLU A 144 -15.83 -6.86 8.13
N LEU A 145 -14.99 -7.82 7.73
CA LEU A 145 -14.04 -8.47 8.63
C LEU A 145 -13.07 -7.47 9.28
N LEU A 146 -12.48 -6.59 8.47
CA LEU A 146 -11.54 -5.58 8.92
C LEU A 146 -12.21 -4.53 9.82
N ALA A 147 -13.45 -4.17 9.53
CA ALA A 147 -14.24 -3.25 10.34
C ALA A 147 -14.62 -3.86 11.69
N GLU A 148 -15.06 -5.12 11.70
CA GLU A 148 -15.44 -5.85 12.92
C GLU A 148 -14.24 -6.02 13.87
N HIS A 149 -13.04 -6.25 13.33
CA HIS A 149 -11.84 -6.53 14.11
C HIS A 149 -10.89 -5.33 14.21
N ALA A 150 -11.31 -4.12 13.84
CA ALA A 150 -10.42 -2.96 13.73
C ALA A 150 -9.65 -2.65 15.03
N ALA A 151 -10.32 -2.70 16.18
CA ALA A 151 -9.67 -2.45 17.47
C ALA A 151 -8.61 -3.52 17.81
N PHE A 152 -8.96 -4.80 17.66
CA PHE A 152 -8.02 -5.91 17.84
C PHE A 152 -6.81 -5.78 16.91
N LEU A 153 -7.04 -5.46 15.63
CA LEU A 153 -5.97 -5.28 14.65
C LEU A 153 -5.12 -4.05 14.96
N ALA A 154 -5.68 -3.00 15.56
CA ALA A 154 -4.90 -1.83 15.93
C ALA A 154 -3.87 -2.15 17.04
N ASP A 155 -4.21 -3.06 17.95
CA ASP A 155 -3.36 -3.44 19.08
C ASP A 155 -2.37 -4.55 18.70
N GLU A 156 -2.84 -5.60 18.03
CA GLU A 156 -2.06 -6.82 17.78
C GLU A 156 -1.39 -6.85 16.40
N GLU A 157 -2.02 -6.25 15.38
CA GLU A 157 -1.56 -6.29 13.97
C GLU A 157 -1.61 -4.91 13.28
N PRO A 158 -0.98 -3.86 13.85
CA PRO A 158 -1.18 -2.49 13.41
C PRO A 158 -0.77 -2.26 11.96
N GLN A 159 0.31 -2.93 11.50
CA GLN A 159 0.71 -2.86 10.10
C GLN A 159 -0.35 -3.43 9.15
N LEU A 160 -1.09 -4.46 9.56
CA LEU A 160 -2.17 -5.03 8.75
C LEU A 160 -3.32 -4.04 8.59
N LEU A 161 -3.76 -3.42 9.69
CA LEU A 161 -4.80 -2.41 9.67
C LEU A 161 -4.37 -1.19 8.84
N ALA A 162 -3.12 -0.73 8.99
CA ALA A 162 -2.57 0.33 8.17
C ALA A 162 -2.54 -0.05 6.68
N SER A 163 -2.16 -1.28 6.34
CA SER A 163 -2.19 -1.81 4.97
C SER A 163 -3.59 -1.85 4.37
N ALA A 164 -4.58 -2.25 5.17
CA ALA A 164 -5.99 -2.27 4.78
C ALA A 164 -6.50 -0.86 4.46
N VAL A 165 -6.31 0.09 5.40
CA VAL A 165 -6.70 1.49 5.20
C VAL A 165 -5.99 2.05 3.97
N PHE A 166 -4.69 1.82 3.83
CA PHE A 166 -3.93 2.30 2.68
C PHE A 166 -4.50 1.76 1.35
N ALA A 167 -4.70 0.44 1.24
CA ALA A 167 -5.27 -0.17 0.05
C ALA A 167 -6.61 0.48 -0.34
N PHE A 168 -7.49 0.67 0.64
CA PHE A 168 -8.81 1.25 0.42
C PHE A 168 -8.79 2.74 0.07
N LEU A 169 -7.91 3.53 0.69
CA LEU A 169 -7.69 4.93 0.30
C LEU A 169 -7.23 5.02 -1.16
N ARG A 170 -6.30 4.16 -1.59
CA ARG A 170 -5.82 4.13 -2.98
C ARG A 170 -6.93 3.72 -3.96
N LEU A 171 -7.77 2.75 -3.61
CA LEU A 171 -8.92 2.36 -4.43
C LEU A 171 -9.94 3.49 -4.58
N LEU A 172 -10.29 4.16 -3.48
CA LEU A 172 -11.19 5.31 -3.48
C LEU A 172 -10.63 6.46 -4.33
N ALA A 173 -9.35 6.80 -4.13
CA ALA A 173 -8.65 7.89 -4.81
C ALA A 173 -8.65 7.75 -6.34
N LYS A 174 -8.60 6.50 -6.84
CA LYS A 174 -8.56 6.21 -8.27
C LYS A 174 -9.92 5.76 -8.82
N ASN A 175 -10.98 5.81 -8.01
CA ASN A 175 -12.31 5.30 -8.34
C ASN A 175 -12.27 3.87 -8.91
N ARG A 176 -11.41 3.01 -8.33
CA ARG A 176 -11.21 1.62 -8.75
C ARG A 176 -11.93 0.63 -7.85
N LEU A 177 -13.20 0.89 -7.61
CA LEU A 177 -14.00 0.00 -6.76
C LEU A 177 -14.59 -1.17 -7.56
N ALA A 178 -14.75 -1.02 -8.88
CA ALA A 178 -15.35 -2.03 -9.73
C ALA A 178 -14.39 -3.21 -9.96
N PRO A 179 -14.87 -4.47 -9.84
CA PRO A 179 -14.06 -5.64 -10.17
C PRO A 179 -13.76 -5.68 -11.67
N PHE A 180 -12.73 -6.45 -12.05
CA PHE A 180 -12.35 -6.59 -13.45
C PHE A 180 -13.48 -7.25 -14.27
N PRO A 181 -13.89 -6.72 -15.43
CA PRO A 181 -15.09 -7.15 -16.16
C PRO A 181 -15.10 -8.61 -16.63
N SER A 182 -13.94 -9.25 -16.71
CA SER A 182 -13.76 -10.60 -17.24
C SER A 182 -13.85 -11.71 -16.18
N SER A 183 -14.28 -11.41 -14.95
CA SER A 183 -14.49 -12.45 -13.95
C SER A 183 -15.69 -13.32 -14.36
N VAL A 184 -15.44 -14.60 -14.63
CA VAL A 184 -16.49 -15.63 -14.73
C VAL A 184 -17.39 -15.51 -13.50
N GLU A 185 -18.71 -15.61 -13.67
CA GLU A 185 -19.66 -15.56 -12.56
C GLU A 185 -20.13 -16.96 -12.18
N CYS A 186 -20.27 -17.22 -10.89
CA CYS A 186 -20.92 -18.43 -10.39
C CYS A 186 -22.39 -18.10 -10.15
N LYS A 187 -23.29 -18.58 -11.01
CA LYS A 187 -24.73 -18.28 -10.97
C LYS A 187 -25.51 -19.22 -10.04
N ASP A 188 -25.03 -20.45 -9.89
CA ASP A 188 -25.73 -21.53 -9.19
C ASP A 188 -25.35 -21.65 -7.69
N CYS A 189 -24.74 -20.61 -7.10
CA CYS A 189 -24.25 -20.64 -5.73
C CYS A 189 -24.74 -19.42 -4.94
N GLU A 190 -25.57 -19.64 -3.92
CA GLU A 190 -26.08 -18.58 -3.04
C GLU A 190 -24.97 -17.78 -2.36
N GLU A 191 -23.90 -18.44 -1.88
CA GLU A 191 -22.76 -17.76 -1.26
C GLU A 191 -22.06 -16.79 -2.22
N CYS A 192 -22.03 -17.11 -3.51
CA CYS A 192 -21.47 -16.23 -4.55
C CYS A 192 -22.45 -15.14 -4.96
N ASN A 193 -23.74 -15.45 -5.04
CA ASN A 193 -24.78 -14.48 -5.38
C ASN A 193 -24.93 -13.38 -4.31
N ASN A 194 -24.69 -13.72 -3.05
CA ASN A 194 -24.68 -12.77 -1.94
C ASN A 194 -23.35 -12.00 -1.78
N ALA A 195 -22.33 -12.29 -2.59
CA ALA A 195 -21.04 -11.62 -2.51
C ALA A 195 -21.10 -10.23 -3.16
N LYS A 196 -21.13 -9.20 -2.32
CA LYS A 196 -21.09 -7.79 -2.74
C LYS A 196 -19.65 -7.37 -3.08
N ASN A 197 -19.53 -6.43 -4.00
CA ASN A 197 -18.26 -5.77 -4.28
C ASN A 197 -18.14 -4.42 -3.52
N LEU A 198 -16.94 -3.82 -3.54
CA LEU A 198 -16.69 -2.52 -2.90
C LEU A 198 -17.43 -1.34 -3.53
N VAL A 199 -17.88 -1.42 -4.80
CA VAL A 199 -18.71 -0.36 -5.40
C VAL A 199 -20.04 -0.26 -4.66
N GLU A 200 -20.69 -1.41 -4.44
CA GLU A 200 -21.96 -1.51 -3.72
C GLU A 200 -21.84 -1.11 -2.24
N CYS A 201 -20.63 -1.18 -1.69
CA CYS A 201 -20.33 -0.85 -0.30
C CYS A 201 -19.47 0.42 -0.15
N ARG A 202 -19.47 1.32 -1.14
CA ARG A 202 -18.62 2.52 -1.15
C ARG A 202 -18.78 3.38 0.11
N GLU A 203 -20.01 3.60 0.57
CA GLU A 203 -20.28 4.41 1.76
C GLU A 203 -19.72 3.76 3.03
N LYS A 204 -19.86 2.44 3.17
CA LYS A 204 -19.25 1.67 4.27
C LYS A 204 -17.72 1.74 4.22
N LEU A 205 -17.14 1.66 3.01
CA LEU A 205 -15.70 1.76 2.81
C LEU A 205 -15.14 3.11 3.25
N VAL A 206 -15.80 4.20 2.83
CA VAL A 206 -15.45 5.57 3.26
C VAL A 206 -15.58 5.68 4.78
N SER A 207 -16.69 5.22 5.34
CA SER A 207 -16.95 5.27 6.79
C SER A 207 -15.87 4.52 7.59
N PHE A 208 -15.48 3.33 7.12
CA PHE A 208 -14.38 2.54 7.72
C PHE A 208 -13.06 3.30 7.71
N CYS A 209 -12.63 3.81 6.54
CA CYS A 209 -11.37 4.55 6.44
C CYS A 209 -11.38 5.78 7.37
N ILE A 210 -12.48 6.53 7.42
CA ILE A 210 -12.62 7.71 8.27
C ILE A 210 -12.58 7.35 9.75
N ALA A 211 -13.28 6.28 10.17
CA ALA A 211 -13.27 5.81 11.56
C ALA A 211 -11.86 5.44 12.00
N VAL A 212 -11.15 4.60 11.23
CA VAL A 212 -9.79 4.17 11.59
C VAL A 212 -8.80 5.35 11.59
N LEU A 213 -8.91 6.29 10.65
CA LEU A 213 -8.07 7.49 10.63
C LEU A 213 -8.26 8.40 11.85
N ARG A 214 -9.46 8.43 12.43
CA ARG A 214 -9.77 9.21 13.65
C ARG A 214 -9.38 8.45 14.90
N ASP A 215 -9.83 7.22 15.02
CA ASP A 215 -9.79 6.45 16.26
C ASP A 215 -8.44 5.75 16.46
N HIS A 216 -7.76 5.39 15.37
CA HIS A 216 -6.48 4.68 15.38
C HIS A 216 -5.40 5.43 14.59
N PHE A 217 -5.35 6.76 14.74
CA PHE A 217 -4.42 7.62 13.99
C PHE A 217 -2.96 7.17 14.04
N LYS A 218 -2.46 6.70 15.20
CA LYS A 218 -1.07 6.22 15.35
C LYS A 218 -0.77 5.05 14.41
N VAL A 219 -1.74 4.17 14.20
CA VAL A 219 -1.64 3.06 13.25
C VAL A 219 -1.60 3.60 11.82
N CYS A 220 -2.45 4.57 11.49
CA CYS A 220 -2.42 5.19 10.17
C CYS A 220 -1.11 5.95 9.90
N ALA A 221 -0.53 6.60 10.91
CA ALA A 221 0.74 7.33 10.78
C ALA A 221 1.91 6.42 10.36
N LEU A 222 1.81 5.10 10.54
CA LEU A 222 2.79 4.13 10.04
C LEU A 222 3.00 4.20 8.52
N MET A 223 2.02 4.68 7.76
CA MET A 223 2.13 4.87 6.31
C MET A 223 3.11 6.01 5.92
N GLY A 224 3.47 6.87 6.87
CA GLY A 224 4.31 8.04 6.63
C GLY A 224 3.72 8.98 5.57
N ARG A 225 4.60 9.61 4.79
CA ARG A 225 4.24 10.61 3.75
C ARG A 225 3.18 10.13 2.75
N ASP A 226 3.08 8.82 2.49
CA ASP A 226 2.06 8.26 1.59
C ASP A 226 0.62 8.38 2.08
N LEU A 227 0.42 8.52 3.40
CA LEU A 227 -0.89 8.86 3.94
C LEU A 227 -1.35 10.22 3.45
N VAL A 228 -0.48 11.24 3.54
CA VAL A 228 -0.78 12.61 3.09
C VAL A 228 -1.07 12.62 1.59
N ARG A 229 -0.26 11.93 0.79
CA ARG A 229 -0.50 11.76 -0.65
C ARG A 229 -1.88 11.19 -0.95
N SER A 230 -2.27 10.15 -0.21
CA SER A 230 -3.55 9.47 -0.42
C SER A 230 -4.74 10.33 -0.01
N LEU A 231 -4.61 11.12 1.06
CA LEU A 231 -5.66 12.04 1.50
C LEU A 231 -5.83 13.22 0.54
N HIS A 232 -4.73 13.75 -0.02
CA HIS A 232 -4.78 14.78 -1.04
C HIS A 232 -5.55 14.33 -2.28
N ASP A 233 -5.35 13.08 -2.72
CA ASP A 233 -6.12 12.48 -3.83
C ASP A 233 -7.63 12.36 -3.52
N LEU A 234 -8.03 12.43 -2.24
CA LEU A 234 -9.40 12.25 -1.76
C LEU A 234 -10.08 13.56 -1.32
N MET A 235 -9.47 14.71 -1.55
CA MET A 235 -9.99 16.01 -1.09
C MET A 235 -11.35 16.42 -1.68
N LEU A 236 -11.78 15.78 -2.76
CA LEU A 236 -13.11 16.00 -3.36
C LEU A 236 -14.22 15.19 -2.67
N VAL A 237 -13.86 14.24 -1.80
CA VAL A 237 -14.82 13.45 -1.03
C VAL A 237 -15.08 14.18 0.30
N PRO A 238 -16.34 14.61 0.59
CA PRO A 238 -16.65 15.50 1.70
C PRO A 238 -16.12 15.03 3.07
N GLU A 239 -16.19 13.73 3.33
CA GLU A 239 -15.78 13.13 4.60
C GLU A 239 -14.26 13.25 4.81
N PHE A 240 -13.46 13.05 3.75
CA PHE A 240 -12.01 13.23 3.80
C PHE A 240 -11.61 14.70 3.83
N GLN A 241 -12.35 15.58 3.14
CA GLN A 241 -12.15 17.02 3.23
C GLN A 241 -12.38 17.53 4.67
N ALA A 242 -13.44 17.07 5.33
CA ALA A 242 -13.74 17.40 6.71
C ALA A 242 -12.65 16.88 7.67
N LEU A 243 -12.19 15.64 7.48
CA LEU A 243 -11.06 15.08 8.24
C LEU A 243 -9.78 15.91 8.03
N TRP A 244 -9.49 16.30 6.78
CA TRP A 244 -8.30 17.06 6.45
C TRP A 244 -8.27 18.41 7.15
N ASN A 245 -9.37 19.15 7.06
CA ASN A 245 -9.50 20.48 7.66
C ASN A 245 -9.55 20.44 9.19
N GLY A 246 -10.07 19.36 9.77
CA GLY A 246 -10.22 19.24 11.23
C GLY A 246 -8.95 18.80 11.96
N THR A 247 -8.23 17.79 11.46
CA THR A 247 -7.13 17.17 12.22
C THR A 247 -5.85 16.92 11.43
N MET A 248 -5.94 16.58 10.14
CA MET A 248 -4.76 16.10 9.40
C MET A 248 -3.85 17.23 8.91
N ARG A 249 -4.41 18.41 8.61
CA ARG A 249 -3.66 19.55 8.07
C ARG A 249 -2.45 19.93 8.92
N ASP A 250 -2.60 19.94 10.25
CA ASP A 250 -1.53 20.36 11.16
C ASP A 250 -0.49 19.26 11.39
N ARG A 251 -0.91 17.99 11.27
CA ARG A 251 -0.04 16.82 11.42
C ARG A 251 0.68 16.44 10.14
N ALA A 252 0.26 16.95 8.99
CA ALA A 252 0.80 16.61 7.69
C ALA A 252 2.32 16.84 7.60
N ALA A 253 2.84 17.88 8.26
CA ALA A 253 4.27 18.16 8.27
C ALA A 253 5.10 17.09 8.96
N GLU A 254 4.65 16.62 10.11
CA GLU A 254 5.30 15.55 10.87
C GLU A 254 5.21 14.23 10.12
N ILE A 255 4.03 13.88 9.61
CA ILE A 255 3.81 12.64 8.83
C ILE A 255 4.71 12.62 7.59
N CYS A 256 4.86 13.75 6.89
CA CYS A 256 5.67 13.82 5.67
C CYS A 256 7.17 13.57 5.91
N ARG A 257 7.69 13.79 7.12
CA ARG A 257 9.08 13.46 7.47
C ARG A 257 9.32 11.96 7.55
N VAL A 258 8.29 11.19 7.88
CA VAL A 258 8.38 9.73 7.88
C VAL A 258 8.37 9.25 6.43
N GLY A 259 9.49 8.66 6.01
CA GLY A 259 9.65 8.04 4.70
C GLY A 259 8.61 6.93 4.46
N THR A 260 8.31 6.68 3.20
CA THR A 260 7.36 5.63 2.81
C THR A 260 7.91 4.25 3.15
N PRO A 261 7.21 3.45 3.97
CA PRO A 261 7.59 2.06 4.21
C PRO A 261 7.47 1.22 2.93
N GLY A 262 8.39 0.28 2.73
CA GLY A 262 8.38 -0.61 1.55
C GLY A 262 7.07 -1.38 1.37
N TRP A 263 6.41 -1.79 2.47
CA TRP A 263 5.13 -2.49 2.41
C TRP A 263 3.99 -1.66 1.83
N CYS A 264 4.01 -0.32 1.97
CA CYS A 264 3.00 0.55 1.34
C CYS A 264 3.08 0.43 -0.17
N THR A 265 4.28 0.56 -0.75
CA THR A 265 4.45 0.49 -2.21
C THR A 265 3.99 -0.85 -2.79
N ALA A 266 4.28 -1.96 -2.09
CA ALA A 266 3.85 -3.30 -2.49
C ALA A 266 2.32 -3.46 -2.51
N VAL A 267 1.59 -2.78 -1.62
CA VAL A 267 0.11 -2.82 -1.57
C VAL A 267 -0.53 -2.14 -2.77
N THR A 268 0.12 -1.13 -3.35
CA THR A 268 -0.45 -0.35 -4.47
C THR A 268 -0.38 -1.03 -5.84
N ILE A 269 0.43 -2.08 -5.96
CA ILE A 269 0.59 -2.86 -7.19
C ILE A 269 0.25 -4.33 -6.96
N SER A 270 -0.32 -4.98 -7.98
CA SER A 270 -0.62 -6.41 -7.87
C SER A 270 0.68 -7.23 -7.82
N PRO A 271 0.67 -8.42 -7.19
CA PRO A 271 1.84 -9.30 -7.16
C PRO A 271 2.34 -9.69 -8.55
N GLU A 272 1.42 -9.76 -9.52
CA GLU A 272 1.76 -10.03 -10.91
C GLU A 272 2.48 -8.84 -11.58
N MET A 273 2.03 -7.60 -11.34
CA MET A 273 2.72 -6.40 -11.84
C MET A 273 4.12 -6.32 -11.24
N GLU A 274 4.24 -6.53 -9.93
CA GLU A 274 5.53 -6.55 -9.21
C GLU A 274 6.49 -7.56 -9.86
N THR A 275 6.05 -8.81 -10.03
CA THR A 275 6.87 -9.88 -10.64
C THR A 275 7.37 -9.49 -12.04
N GLN A 276 6.49 -8.95 -12.89
CA GLN A 276 6.85 -8.54 -14.25
C GLN A 276 7.78 -7.33 -14.30
N LEU A 277 7.56 -6.33 -13.43
CA LEU A 277 8.40 -5.14 -13.32
C LEU A 277 9.80 -5.50 -12.80
N LEU A 278 9.87 -6.32 -11.75
CA LEU A 278 11.12 -6.82 -11.19
C LEU A 278 11.88 -7.65 -12.23
N PHE A 279 11.21 -8.58 -12.93
CA PHE A 279 11.84 -9.33 -14.01
C PHE A 279 12.45 -8.40 -15.07
N MET A 280 11.74 -7.34 -15.45
CA MET A 280 12.25 -6.33 -16.37
C MET A 280 13.53 -5.69 -15.83
N MET A 281 13.54 -5.22 -14.58
CA MET A 281 14.67 -4.47 -13.99
C MET A 281 15.79 -5.33 -13.39
N ILE A 282 15.61 -6.64 -13.29
CA ILE A 282 16.59 -7.59 -12.73
C ILE A 282 17.20 -8.48 -13.82
N SER A 283 16.44 -8.79 -14.88
CA SER A 283 16.82 -9.85 -15.82
C SER A 283 16.92 -9.39 -17.27
N VAL A 284 16.20 -8.34 -17.68
CA VAL A 284 16.17 -7.92 -19.09
C VAL A 284 17.34 -7.00 -19.41
N LYS A 285 18.15 -7.38 -20.39
CA LYS A 285 19.30 -6.59 -20.86
C LYS A 285 18.86 -5.32 -21.57
N TRP A 286 19.67 -4.28 -21.44
CA TRP A 286 19.47 -3.02 -22.16
C TRP A 286 19.42 -3.27 -23.67
N GLY A 287 18.38 -2.80 -24.34
CA GLY A 287 18.08 -3.03 -25.75
C GLY A 287 16.93 -4.02 -25.99
N ASP A 288 16.72 -4.98 -25.07
CA ASP A 288 15.74 -6.06 -25.24
C ASP A 288 14.38 -5.76 -24.60
N GLN A 289 14.22 -4.61 -23.96
CA GLN A 289 13.03 -4.26 -23.16
C GLN A 289 11.72 -4.15 -23.96
N LYS A 290 11.78 -3.88 -25.28
CA LYS A 290 10.59 -3.47 -26.07
C LYS A 290 9.46 -4.50 -26.02
N ARG A 291 9.80 -5.80 -26.09
CA ARG A 291 8.81 -6.88 -26.02
C ARG A 291 8.15 -6.99 -24.64
N TYR A 292 8.94 -6.86 -23.58
CA TYR A 292 8.46 -6.93 -22.20
C TYR A 292 7.59 -5.72 -21.83
N GLN A 293 8.00 -4.53 -22.25
CA GLN A 293 7.19 -3.30 -22.13
C GLN A 293 5.84 -3.45 -22.84
N LEU A 294 5.84 -3.97 -24.08
CA LEU A 294 4.60 -4.20 -24.83
C LEU A 294 3.69 -5.22 -24.15
N TRP A 295 4.24 -6.32 -23.62
CA TRP A 295 3.47 -7.32 -22.89
C TRP A 295 2.85 -6.76 -21.61
N PHE A 296 3.64 -6.03 -20.82
CA PHE A 296 3.17 -5.37 -19.62
C PHE A 296 2.09 -4.35 -19.95
N ALA A 297 2.31 -3.49 -20.94
CA ALA A 297 1.35 -2.48 -21.36
C ALA A 297 0.01 -3.10 -21.78
N ARG A 298 0.03 -4.08 -22.69
CA ARG A 298 -1.20 -4.75 -23.16
C ARG A 298 -2.01 -5.35 -22.02
N LYS A 299 -1.35 -5.89 -21.01
CA LYS A 299 -2.02 -6.57 -19.90
C LYS A 299 -2.51 -5.61 -18.82
N HIS A 300 -1.74 -4.57 -18.52
CA HIS A 300 -1.94 -3.78 -17.30
C HIS A 300 -2.28 -2.31 -17.53
N LEU A 301 -1.85 -1.73 -18.65
CA LEU A 301 -1.98 -0.29 -18.95
C LEU A 301 -3.01 -0.01 -20.06
N ILE A 302 -3.06 -0.83 -21.12
CA ILE A 302 -3.99 -0.73 -22.25
C ILE A 302 -5.29 -1.49 -21.90
N VAL A 303 -5.87 -1.11 -20.77
CA VAL A 303 -7.14 -1.62 -20.25
C VAL A 303 -7.91 -0.45 -19.62
N PRO A 304 -9.25 -0.51 -19.48
CA PRO A 304 -10.00 0.53 -18.80
C PRO A 304 -9.44 0.80 -17.39
N GLY A 305 -9.11 2.06 -17.08
CA GLY A 305 -8.52 2.44 -15.79
C GLY A 305 -7.04 2.03 -15.59
N GLY A 306 -6.38 1.50 -16.64
CA GLY A 306 -5.02 0.98 -16.60
C GLY A 306 -3.95 2.06 -16.53
N GLU A 307 -4.13 3.15 -17.27
CA GLU A 307 -3.19 4.29 -17.29
C GLU A 307 -3.06 4.95 -15.91
N GLU A 308 -4.17 5.05 -15.18
CA GLU A 308 -4.21 5.63 -13.83
C GLU A 308 -3.32 4.86 -12.83
N ARG A 309 -2.83 3.66 -13.18
CA ARG A 309 -1.95 2.82 -12.32
C ARG A 309 -0.50 3.27 -12.40
N ILE A 310 -0.14 4.00 -13.45
CA ILE A 310 1.22 4.46 -13.72
C ILE A 310 1.83 5.21 -12.53
N PRO A 311 1.13 6.15 -11.84
CA PRO A 311 1.69 6.81 -10.67
C PRO A 311 2.10 5.85 -9.55
N ASP A 312 1.27 4.83 -9.26
CA ASP A 312 1.58 3.84 -8.22
C ASP A 312 2.73 2.91 -8.65
N ILE A 313 2.81 2.57 -9.94
CA ILE A 313 3.93 1.80 -10.51
C ILE A 313 5.24 2.59 -10.43
N ILE A 314 5.24 3.88 -10.78
CA ILE A 314 6.41 4.75 -10.67
C ILE A 314 6.86 4.84 -9.22
N HIS A 315 5.91 5.02 -8.28
CA HIS A 315 6.21 5.07 -6.85
C HIS A 315 6.84 3.77 -6.35
N PHE A 316 6.34 2.62 -6.79
CA PHE A 316 6.96 1.32 -6.51
C PHE A 316 8.37 1.21 -7.07
N ILE A 317 8.63 1.67 -8.30
CA ILE A 317 9.98 1.64 -8.87
C ILE A 317 10.95 2.53 -8.08
N CYS A 318 10.48 3.67 -7.56
CA CYS A 318 11.32 4.58 -6.78
C CYS A 318 11.61 4.02 -5.39
N CYS A 319 10.58 3.58 -4.66
CA CYS A 319 10.66 3.34 -3.21
C CYS A 319 10.49 1.86 -2.81
N GLY A 320 9.94 1.02 -3.70
CA GLY A 320 9.73 -0.41 -3.46
C GLY A 320 10.85 -1.31 -3.98
N TYR A 321 11.64 -0.84 -4.96
CA TYR A 321 12.74 -1.62 -5.54
C TYR A 321 14.04 -0.82 -5.63
N HIS A 322 15.04 -1.24 -4.86
CA HIS A 322 16.41 -0.72 -4.89
C HIS A 322 17.36 -1.81 -5.41
N PRO A 323 17.91 -1.68 -6.63
CA PRO A 323 18.82 -2.68 -7.21
C PRO A 323 20.13 -2.77 -6.40
N THR A 324 20.71 -3.97 -6.31
CA THR A 324 22.06 -4.15 -5.76
C THR A 324 23.11 -3.60 -6.74
N ASN A 325 24.32 -3.35 -6.24
CA ASN A 325 25.45 -2.91 -7.08
C ASN A 325 25.73 -3.87 -8.24
N GLU A 326 25.60 -5.18 -8.00
CA GLU A 326 25.75 -6.22 -9.02
C GLU A 326 24.73 -6.03 -10.15
N ILE A 327 23.45 -5.82 -9.81
CA ILE A 327 22.39 -5.59 -10.79
C ILE A 327 22.66 -4.29 -11.56
N MET A 328 23.01 -3.21 -10.88
CA MET A 328 23.30 -1.92 -11.54
C MET A 328 24.44 -2.02 -12.56
N GLN A 329 25.43 -2.87 -12.31
CA GLN A 329 26.58 -3.07 -13.21
C GLN A 329 26.36 -4.19 -14.25
N SER A 330 25.22 -4.90 -14.19
CA SER A 330 24.96 -6.07 -15.03
C SER A 330 24.45 -5.76 -16.44
N GLY A 331 24.26 -4.49 -16.79
CA GLY A 331 23.75 -4.08 -18.12
C GLY A 331 22.26 -4.38 -18.34
N VAL A 332 21.49 -4.56 -17.27
CA VAL A 332 20.03 -4.64 -17.34
C VAL A 332 19.40 -3.27 -17.53
N ILE A 333 18.14 -3.23 -17.96
CA ILE A 333 17.41 -1.97 -18.06
C ILE A 333 17.31 -1.27 -16.69
N ALA A 334 17.72 0.00 -16.67
CA ALA A 334 17.73 0.82 -15.47
C ALA A 334 16.31 1.32 -15.10
N ARG A 335 16.09 1.57 -13.80
CA ARG A 335 14.83 2.07 -13.24
C ARG A 335 14.32 3.33 -13.94
N TRP A 336 15.22 4.30 -14.16
CA TRP A 336 14.88 5.57 -14.80
C TRP A 336 14.35 5.39 -16.23
N ALA A 337 14.84 4.38 -16.98
CA ALA A 337 14.39 4.11 -18.34
C ALA A 337 12.99 3.49 -18.36
N VAL A 338 12.67 2.62 -17.39
CA VAL A 338 11.31 2.11 -17.20
C VAL A 338 10.35 3.25 -16.87
N ILE A 339 10.74 4.16 -15.97
CA ILE A 339 9.93 5.36 -15.63
C ILE A 339 9.73 6.26 -16.85
N GLY A 340 10.77 6.51 -17.65
CA GLY A 340 10.66 7.28 -18.88
C GLY A 340 9.62 6.69 -19.84
N TRP A 341 9.65 5.37 -20.05
CA TRP A 341 8.63 4.67 -20.84
C TRP A 341 7.22 4.81 -20.25
N LEU A 342 7.06 4.65 -18.93
CA LEU A 342 5.77 4.81 -18.26
C LEU A 342 5.20 6.23 -18.42
N LEU A 343 6.03 7.27 -18.31
CA LEU A 343 5.62 8.65 -18.54
C LEU A 343 5.13 8.87 -19.98
N THR A 344 5.78 8.27 -20.98
CA THR A 344 5.32 8.32 -22.38
C THR A 344 4.06 7.51 -22.64
N SER A 345 3.65 6.64 -21.71
CA SER A 345 2.44 5.84 -21.82
C SER A 345 1.19 6.54 -21.25
N CYS A 346 1.34 7.76 -20.70
CA CYS A 346 0.22 8.56 -20.19
C CYS A 346 -0.42 9.37 -21.32
N ASN A 347 -1.72 9.22 -21.53
CA ASN A 347 -2.53 10.00 -22.48
C ASN A 347 -3.35 11.10 -21.79
N LYS A 348 -3.64 10.95 -20.50
CA LYS A 348 -4.47 11.88 -19.72
C LYS A 348 -3.57 12.84 -18.93
N ALA A 349 -3.79 14.14 -19.08
CA ALA A 349 -2.98 15.17 -18.43
C ALA A 349 -2.91 15.03 -16.90
N TYR A 350 -4.03 14.68 -16.25
CA TYR A 350 -4.04 14.47 -14.80
C TYR A 350 -3.25 13.23 -14.36
N VAL A 351 -3.19 12.18 -15.20
CA VAL A 351 -2.38 10.99 -14.91
C VAL A 351 -0.91 11.33 -15.05
N GLN A 352 -0.54 12.07 -16.10
CA GLN A 352 0.82 12.57 -16.27
C GLN A 352 1.26 13.45 -15.10
N ALA A 353 0.41 14.36 -14.61
CA ALA A 353 0.69 15.17 -13.43
C ALA A 353 0.90 14.30 -12.17
N ASN A 354 0.03 13.32 -11.93
CA ASN A 354 0.17 12.39 -10.81
C ASN A 354 1.41 11.50 -10.91
N ALA A 355 1.80 11.10 -12.12
CA ALA A 355 2.99 10.31 -12.39
C ALA A 355 4.27 11.09 -12.07
N LYS A 356 4.31 12.38 -12.46
CA LYS A 356 5.41 13.28 -12.11
C LYS A 356 5.44 13.60 -10.61
N LEU A 357 4.28 13.76 -9.98
CA LEU A 357 4.19 13.92 -8.53
C LEU A 357 4.75 12.69 -7.81
N ALA A 358 4.37 11.47 -8.23
CA ALA A 358 4.91 10.24 -7.66
C ALA A 358 6.44 10.15 -7.82
N LEU A 359 6.97 10.54 -8.98
CA LEU A 359 8.42 10.55 -9.25
C LEU A 359 9.19 11.54 -8.36
N PHE A 360 8.60 12.69 -8.04
CA PHE A 360 9.23 13.73 -7.21
C PHE A 360 8.76 13.73 -5.76
N TYR A 361 7.90 12.78 -5.33
CA TYR A 361 7.24 12.88 -4.03
C TYR A 361 8.24 12.89 -2.88
N ASP A 362 9.22 11.98 -2.93
CA ASP A 362 10.29 11.88 -1.95
C ASP A 362 11.30 13.03 -2.00
N TRP A 363 11.36 13.78 -3.11
CA TRP A 363 12.22 14.97 -3.18
C TRP A 363 11.69 16.11 -2.30
N LEU A 364 10.37 16.22 -2.16
CA LEU A 364 9.73 17.34 -1.45
C LEU A 364 9.99 17.32 0.07
N PHE A 365 10.33 16.15 0.60
CA PHE A 365 10.54 15.90 2.03
C PHE A 365 11.85 15.16 2.31
N PHE A 366 12.78 15.20 1.36
CA PHE A 366 14.02 14.43 1.43
C PHE A 366 14.89 14.87 2.62
N GLU A 367 15.35 13.88 3.39
CA GLU A 367 16.31 14.07 4.48
C GLU A 367 17.45 13.05 4.38
N GLU A 368 18.71 13.51 4.26
CA GLU A 368 19.87 12.62 4.00
C GLU A 368 20.10 11.56 5.09
N SER A 369 19.75 11.87 6.35
CA SER A 369 19.90 11.01 7.52
C SER A 369 18.88 9.86 7.55
N MET A 370 17.70 10.05 6.94
CA MET A 370 16.56 9.14 7.08
C MET A 370 16.20 8.46 5.76
N ASP A 371 16.33 9.16 4.63
CA ASP A 371 15.86 8.72 3.33
C ASP A 371 16.98 8.09 2.48
N SER A 372 16.59 7.07 1.71
CA SER A 372 17.49 6.44 0.75
C SER A 372 17.66 7.33 -0.50
N VAL A 373 18.91 7.50 -0.94
CA VAL A 373 19.20 8.17 -2.23
C VAL A 373 18.55 7.45 -3.41
N MET A 374 18.31 6.14 -3.28
CA MET A 374 17.66 5.32 -4.30
C MET A 374 16.20 5.74 -4.56
N ASN A 375 15.55 6.46 -3.63
CA ASN A 375 14.19 6.99 -3.81
C ASN A 375 14.15 8.17 -4.78
N ILE A 376 15.21 9.00 -4.79
CA ILE A 376 15.27 10.24 -5.57
C ILE A 376 16.09 10.12 -6.86
N GLU A 377 17.03 9.18 -6.88
CA GLU A 377 17.89 8.84 -8.03
C GLU A 377 17.14 8.74 -9.38
N PRO A 378 15.99 8.03 -9.49
CA PRO A 378 15.45 7.71 -10.81
C PRO A 378 15.01 8.97 -11.57
N ALA A 379 14.51 9.99 -10.88
CA ALA A 379 14.14 11.25 -11.48
C ALA A 379 15.37 12.00 -12.04
N MET A 380 16.45 12.02 -11.27
CA MET A 380 17.70 12.68 -11.67
C MET A 380 18.34 12.00 -12.86
N LEU A 381 18.47 10.66 -12.81
CA LEU A 381 19.01 9.89 -13.92
C LEU A 381 18.15 10.00 -15.16
N LEU A 382 16.82 10.03 -15.03
CA LEU A 382 15.93 10.24 -16.18
C LEU A 382 16.19 11.60 -16.84
N MET A 383 16.30 12.67 -16.06
CA MET A 383 16.61 14.01 -16.59
C MET A 383 17.97 14.05 -17.28
N VAL A 384 19.04 13.60 -16.60
CA VAL A 384 20.41 13.67 -17.17
C VAL A 384 20.57 12.79 -18.40
N ASN A 385 20.02 11.58 -18.41
CA ASN A 385 20.13 10.68 -19.56
C ASN A 385 19.22 11.10 -20.73
N SER A 386 18.18 11.89 -20.49
CA SER A 386 17.26 12.36 -21.54
C SER A 386 17.65 13.70 -22.15
N VAL A 387 18.40 14.55 -21.44
CA VAL A 387 18.60 15.97 -21.82
C VAL A 387 19.20 16.17 -23.21
N SER A 388 20.03 15.25 -23.70
CA SER A 388 20.73 15.38 -24.99
C SER A 388 19.91 14.93 -26.21
N GLN A 389 19.08 13.90 -26.06
CA GLN A 389 18.32 13.26 -27.16
C GLN A 389 16.81 13.43 -27.04
N TYR A 390 16.29 13.49 -25.82
CA TYR A 390 14.87 13.59 -25.49
C TYR A 390 14.64 14.79 -24.55
N THR A 391 15.13 15.96 -24.96
CA THR A 391 15.18 17.17 -24.12
C THR A 391 13.81 17.58 -23.58
N GLU A 392 12.73 17.30 -24.32
CA GLU A 392 11.36 17.58 -23.86
C GLU A 392 10.99 16.87 -22.57
N ILE A 393 11.52 15.66 -22.33
CA ILE A 393 11.31 14.96 -21.06
C ILE A 393 11.94 15.76 -19.92
N THR A 394 13.14 16.28 -20.14
CA THR A 394 13.87 17.04 -19.10
C THR A 394 13.22 18.39 -18.84
N ASN A 395 12.79 19.11 -19.89
CA ASN A 395 12.02 20.35 -19.75
C ASN A 395 10.75 20.10 -18.91
N MET A 396 9.97 19.08 -19.29
CA MET A 396 8.71 18.73 -18.63
C MET A 396 8.88 18.34 -17.15
N LEU A 397 9.97 17.64 -16.81
CA LEU A 397 10.27 17.26 -15.42
C LEU A 397 10.76 18.43 -14.59
N LEU A 398 11.69 19.25 -15.10
CA LEU A 398 12.19 20.43 -14.38
C LEU A 398 11.09 21.47 -14.16
N GLU A 399 10.29 21.74 -15.19
CA GLU A 399 9.14 22.64 -15.07
C GLU A 399 8.18 22.16 -13.97
N PHE A 400 7.85 20.86 -13.97
CA PHE A 400 6.96 20.30 -12.96
C PHE A 400 7.56 20.32 -11.56
N LEU A 401 8.85 20.04 -11.41
CA LEU A 401 9.54 20.13 -10.11
C LEU A 401 9.45 21.54 -9.54
N PHE A 402 9.68 22.58 -10.36
CA PHE A 402 9.52 23.96 -9.90
C PHE A 402 8.08 24.30 -9.55
N LEU A 403 7.10 23.81 -10.32
CA LEU A 403 5.69 23.96 -9.97
C LEU A 403 5.36 23.31 -8.61
N LEU A 404 5.92 22.13 -8.32
CA LEU A 404 5.74 21.47 -7.02
C LEU A 404 6.34 22.27 -5.87
N ILE A 405 7.57 22.77 -6.03
CA ILE A 405 8.24 23.58 -4.99
C ILE A 405 7.39 24.80 -4.63
N GLU A 406 6.82 25.47 -5.64
CA GLU A 406 6.04 26.69 -5.43
C GLU A 406 4.63 26.43 -4.91
N ASN A 407 4.00 25.29 -5.28
CA ASN A 407 2.56 25.11 -5.13
C ASN A 407 2.13 23.87 -4.32
N TYR A 408 3.02 22.94 -3.96
CA TYR A 408 2.60 21.72 -3.24
C TYR A 408 2.06 22.04 -1.84
N ASP A 409 2.80 22.84 -1.07
CA ASP A 409 2.30 23.48 0.14
C ASP A 409 2.88 24.90 0.24
N VAL A 410 2.06 25.88 -0.15
CA VAL A 410 2.43 27.30 -0.17
C VAL A 410 2.94 27.80 1.18
N ARG A 411 2.47 27.23 2.30
CA ARG A 411 2.91 27.64 3.65
C ARG A 411 4.33 27.17 3.99
N ARG A 412 4.82 26.16 3.27
CA ARG A 412 6.10 25.47 3.53
C ARG A 412 6.97 25.38 2.28
N ASN A 413 6.73 26.26 1.31
CA ASN A 413 7.44 26.27 0.03
C ASN A 413 8.97 26.36 0.20
N GLU A 414 9.46 27.17 1.14
CA GLU A 414 10.91 27.30 1.40
C GLU A 414 11.50 26.03 2.04
N ALA A 415 10.75 25.37 2.94
CA ALA A 415 11.17 24.09 3.50
C ALA A 415 11.26 23.01 2.40
N ILE A 416 10.27 22.97 1.50
CA ILE A 416 10.28 22.09 0.32
C ILE A 416 11.46 22.43 -0.59
N ALA A 417 11.71 23.72 -0.87
CA ALA A 417 12.84 24.17 -1.66
C ALA A 417 14.17 23.71 -1.05
N GLN A 418 14.32 23.79 0.27
CA GLN A 418 15.50 23.31 0.99
C GLN A 418 15.69 21.79 0.86
N CYS A 419 14.63 20.99 1.00
CA CYS A 419 14.66 19.54 0.78
C CYS A 419 15.08 19.21 -0.66
N VAL A 420 14.54 19.90 -1.66
CA VAL A 420 14.92 19.68 -3.07
C VAL A 420 16.37 20.09 -3.35
N ARG A 421 16.85 21.21 -2.79
CA ARG A 421 18.27 21.62 -2.88
C ARG A 421 19.19 20.57 -2.23
N MET A 422 18.80 20.03 -1.08
CA MET A 422 19.51 18.93 -0.43
C MET A 422 19.54 17.68 -1.29
N ALA A 423 18.41 17.29 -1.91
CA ALA A 423 18.33 16.15 -2.81
C ALA A 423 19.33 16.27 -3.98
N PHE A 424 19.37 17.42 -4.67
CA PHE A 424 20.37 17.70 -5.71
C PHE A 424 21.81 17.55 -5.19
N GLY A 425 22.11 18.14 -4.03
CA GLY A 425 23.45 18.06 -3.43
C GLY A 425 23.87 16.63 -3.10
N VAL A 426 22.97 15.84 -2.51
CA VAL A 426 23.23 14.44 -2.14
C VAL A 426 23.40 13.56 -3.37
N LEU A 427 22.63 13.77 -4.43
CA LEU A 427 22.76 13.01 -5.69
C LEU A 427 24.13 13.20 -6.34
N VAL A 428 24.71 14.40 -6.27
CA VAL A 428 26.08 14.67 -6.72
C VAL A 428 27.10 14.08 -5.73
N LYS A 429 26.93 14.36 -4.43
CA LYS A 429 27.82 13.90 -3.35
C LYS A 429 27.98 12.38 -3.32
N LYS A 430 26.90 11.63 -3.53
CA LYS A 430 26.90 10.15 -3.58
C LYS A 430 27.27 9.59 -4.95
N GLY A 431 27.59 10.44 -5.93
CA GLY A 431 28.06 10.02 -7.25
C GLY A 431 26.98 9.39 -8.14
N VAL A 432 25.69 9.62 -7.86
CA VAL A 432 24.60 9.20 -8.76
C VAL A 432 24.77 9.89 -10.12
N VAL A 433 25.16 11.16 -10.09
CA VAL A 433 25.68 11.88 -11.26
C VAL A 433 27.01 12.55 -10.88
N PRO A 434 27.96 12.69 -11.82
CA PRO A 434 29.25 13.29 -11.53
C PRO A 434 29.15 14.80 -11.24
N SER A 435 28.22 15.49 -11.92
CA SER A 435 27.94 16.91 -11.73
C SER A 435 26.58 17.29 -12.31
N LEU A 436 26.12 18.52 -12.06
CA LEU A 436 24.90 19.08 -12.65
C LEU A 436 25.15 19.77 -14.01
N GLU A 437 26.40 19.76 -14.49
CA GLU A 437 26.81 20.38 -15.77
C GLU A 437 26.00 19.87 -16.97
N PRO A 438 25.63 18.58 -17.08
CA PRO A 438 24.77 18.11 -18.18
C PRO A 438 23.42 18.82 -18.26
N LEU A 439 22.89 19.33 -17.14
CA LEU A 439 21.63 20.08 -17.11
C LEU A 439 21.86 21.58 -17.26
N ILE A 440 22.89 22.12 -16.59
CA ILE A 440 23.19 23.56 -16.58
C ILE A 440 23.80 24.03 -17.89
N GLY A 441 24.64 23.21 -18.54
CA GLY A 441 25.35 23.55 -19.77
C GLY A 441 24.58 23.20 -21.05
N CYS A 442 23.49 22.44 -20.98
CA CYS A 442 22.79 21.99 -22.19
C CYS A 442 22.04 23.14 -22.88
N GLU A 443 22.44 23.47 -24.11
CA GLU A 443 21.82 24.52 -24.93
C GLU A 443 20.43 24.16 -25.46
N LYS A 444 20.12 22.86 -25.54
CA LYS A 444 18.78 22.41 -25.98
C LYS A 444 17.72 22.59 -24.89
N LEU A 445 18.13 22.67 -23.63
CA LEU A 445 17.22 22.87 -22.51
C LEU A 445 16.66 24.29 -22.57
N SER A 446 15.39 24.47 -22.17
CA SER A 446 14.76 25.79 -22.13
C SER A 446 15.64 26.79 -21.37
N PRO A 447 16.04 27.93 -21.99
CA PRO A 447 16.91 28.91 -21.34
C PRO A 447 16.35 29.43 -20.01
N LEU A 448 15.04 29.58 -19.91
CA LEU A 448 14.34 30.00 -18.70
C LEU A 448 14.49 28.96 -17.58
N LEU A 449 14.26 27.68 -17.87
CA LEU A 449 14.40 26.60 -16.90
C LEU A 449 15.85 26.45 -16.45
N ARG A 450 16.80 26.61 -17.37
CA ARG A 450 18.24 26.55 -17.10
C ARG A 450 18.67 27.68 -16.17
N GLN A 451 18.25 28.92 -16.43
CA GLN A 451 18.51 30.06 -15.55
C GLN A 451 17.87 29.88 -14.18
N LYS A 452 16.61 29.40 -14.14
CA LYS A 452 15.91 29.10 -12.89
C LYS A 452 16.63 28.03 -12.07
N LEU A 453 17.13 26.98 -12.70
CA LEU A 453 17.92 25.92 -12.06
C LEU A 453 19.22 26.47 -11.46
N VAL A 454 19.98 27.26 -12.23
CA VAL A 454 21.23 27.88 -11.74
C VAL A 454 20.94 28.79 -10.54
N SER A 455 19.92 29.65 -10.64
CA SER A 455 19.53 30.54 -9.56
C SER A 455 19.09 29.77 -8.32
N PHE A 456 18.28 28.72 -8.48
CA PHE A 456 17.77 27.88 -7.40
C PHE A 456 18.89 27.13 -6.67
N LEU A 457 19.89 26.62 -7.39
CA LEU A 457 21.02 25.92 -6.78
C LEU A 457 22.01 26.87 -6.10
N SER A 458 22.10 28.11 -6.57
CA SER A 458 23.01 29.13 -6.05
C SER A 458 22.48 29.84 -4.81
N SER A 459 21.16 29.81 -4.56
CA SER A 459 20.59 30.33 -3.33
C SER A 459 20.96 29.43 -2.15
N THR A 460 22.11 29.71 -1.55
CA THR A 460 22.47 29.20 -0.23
C THR A 460 21.66 29.96 0.81
N CYS A 461 20.91 29.24 1.65
CA CYS A 461 20.47 29.79 2.93
C CYS A 461 21.62 29.56 3.94
N PRO A 462 22.33 30.62 4.39
CA PRO A 462 23.21 30.48 5.53
C PRO A 462 22.38 30.26 6.80
N GLY A 463 22.51 29.07 7.39
CA GLY A 463 22.35 28.78 8.83
C GLY A 463 21.10 29.29 9.56
N THR A 464 20.03 28.51 9.56
CA THR A 464 19.08 28.38 10.69
C THR A 464 18.48 26.97 10.71
N ALA A 465 19.33 25.95 10.73
CA ALA A 465 18.89 24.54 10.70
C ALA A 465 18.73 23.90 12.09
N GLU A 466 18.92 24.63 13.20
CA GLU A 466 18.82 24.01 14.55
C GLU A 466 17.83 24.65 15.54
N GLU A 467 17.09 25.73 15.21
CA GLU A 467 16.11 26.29 16.17
C GLU A 467 14.70 26.56 15.62
N ALA A 468 14.41 26.30 14.34
CA ALA A 468 13.07 26.53 13.80
C ALA A 468 12.11 25.32 13.95
N CYS A 469 12.55 24.22 14.57
CA CYS A 469 11.73 23.04 14.83
C CYS A 469 11.63 22.77 16.34
N GLY A 470 10.93 23.63 17.10
CA GLY A 470 10.71 23.32 18.51
C GLY A 470 10.22 24.40 19.46
N LYS A 471 9.49 25.45 19.03
CA LYS A 471 8.83 26.35 20.01
C LYS A 471 7.35 26.52 19.69
N THR A 472 6.52 26.07 20.62
CA THR A 472 5.13 26.49 20.81
C THR A 472 5.11 27.99 21.08
N ILE A 473 4.39 28.74 20.25
CA ILE A 473 4.08 30.15 20.53
C ILE A 473 2.75 30.14 21.27
N ASP A 474 2.80 30.25 22.59
CA ASP A 474 1.68 30.71 23.41
C ASP A 474 1.85 32.21 23.69
N GLU A 475 0.69 32.89 23.60
CA GLU A 475 0.37 34.26 24.03
C GLU A 475 1.03 35.44 23.33
N VAL A 476 0.22 36.27 22.65
CA VAL A 476 -0.29 37.55 23.19
C VAL A 476 -1.61 37.90 22.48
N SER A 477 -2.71 37.85 23.25
CA SER A 477 -3.89 38.68 22.98
C SER A 477 -3.63 40.07 23.55
N GLU A 478 -3.66 41.10 22.71
CA GLU A 478 -4.21 42.41 23.12
C GLU A 478 -4.55 43.25 21.89
N GLY A 479 -5.73 43.84 21.94
CA GLY A 479 -6.47 44.33 20.80
C GLY A 479 -5.93 45.60 20.15
N LYS A 480 -6.29 45.76 18.87
CA LYS A 480 -6.48 47.09 18.28
C LYS A 480 -7.69 47.06 17.34
N GLU A 481 -8.70 47.80 17.76
CA GLU A 481 -9.91 48.13 17.02
C GLU A 481 -9.60 48.66 15.61
N LEU A 482 -10.19 48.06 14.58
CA LEU A 482 -10.37 48.73 13.29
C LEU A 482 -11.76 49.35 13.25
N LYS A 483 -11.80 50.69 13.38
CA LYS A 483 -12.98 51.51 13.08
C LYS A 483 -13.33 51.35 11.60
N ARG A 484 -14.60 51.03 11.34
CA ARG A 484 -15.24 51.07 10.02
C ARG A 484 -15.27 52.50 9.51
N GLY A 485 -14.68 52.73 8.34
CA GLY A 485 -14.94 53.90 7.52
C GLY A 485 -15.89 53.51 6.38
N VAL A 486 -17.14 53.98 6.46
CA VAL A 486 -18.13 53.99 5.39
C VAL A 486 -17.90 55.23 4.51
N CYS A 487 -17.89 55.05 3.18
CA CYS A 487 -18.42 55.96 2.15
C CYS A 487 -18.07 55.36 0.77
N SER A 488 -19.01 54.80 0.01
CA SER A 488 -20.01 55.48 -0.84
C SER A 488 -19.38 56.39 -1.92
N ARG A 489 -19.12 55.80 -3.09
CA ARG A 489 -19.75 56.17 -4.38
C ARG A 489 -19.55 55.06 -5.41
#